data_AF-A0A6L9EVK4-F1
#
_entry.id   AF-A0A6L9EVK4-F1
#
_cell.length_a   1.000
_cell.length_b   1.000
_cell.length_c   1.000
_cell.angle_alpha   90.00
_cell.angle_beta   90.00
_cell.angle_gamma   90.00
#
_symmetry.space_group_name_H-M   'P 1'
#
loop_
_entity.id
_entity.type
_entity.pdbx_description
1 polymer ?
#
loop_
_entity_poly.entity_id
_entity_poly.type
_entity_poly.pdbx_seq_one_letter_code
_entity_poly.pdbx_strand_id
1 'polypeptide(L)'
;MRSTKLKHFASLVFLFFGITITAQESLPLTWENIFTKNYGAGQAVLSPDGSMIAITARTTDQSGIFLKKVNSDEEPQFWIAGGAPSWFADGSKIVFSRGGDLWTVAVGSTNAKRITNDRNDERAARVSPDGKSIAFYSGRSGYQDIWIVPSDGSSKARQITKNAMELDDFRFFPSWSPDSKQIAYYSFKGDYWEDDIWVVDVASGKERQVSKNLMAMSTPIWSPDGSTIALFANDKKEYWYEDLQYIYLIDPVKGTDKKLPMQVHATDLLFNHTVSWSGDGSEIFFPYQERSEVELWRVPSKGGVATRVTNMGGTFFNYNATPDASAFVFVRSTDVRGNDVDYVRAEGGTPKRMSHFATEWKGVEAVEEISYRSWDGLYIQGFVYYPPNFDASKKYPSLVHVHGGGTNTYYKRLSLNEQYMAQQGYVVIAVNYRGGSGFGRPFQDLSINDWGNGQAKDAAAASTFIRSQPWSNGKVGIYGYSYGGITSMAAITRVPDAFDAAVPMAGIYDFGDAYTNADRIGKIFTKTGHGGSPEERPEVYAVSNALSRVENVKTPLLIMHGEADVRAPFRQYELAVKILKEKGKTFESKSYPNEPHGFRNPQNRVDMYTRLENWFARWLK
;
A
#
# COMPACT_ATOMS: atom_id res chain seq x y z
N MET A 1 -14.34 57.84 55.56
CA MET A 1 -13.61 56.62 55.98
C MET A 1 -14.55 55.43 55.87
N ARG A 2 -14.19 54.47 55.01
CA ARG A 2 -14.58 53.05 54.93
C ARG A 2 -16.05 52.65 55.15
N SER A 3 -16.71 52.20 54.07
CA SER A 3 -17.62 51.05 54.16
C SER A 3 -17.43 50.13 52.94
N THR A 4 -17.26 48.85 53.26
CA THR A 4 -17.01 47.70 52.40
C THR A 4 -18.26 47.29 51.62
N LYS A 5 -18.16 47.15 50.29
CA LYS A 5 -19.17 46.47 49.46
C LYS A 5 -18.64 45.11 48.99
N LEU A 6 -19.31 44.06 49.47
CA LEU A 6 -19.27 42.69 48.96
C LEU A 6 -19.60 42.68 47.46
N LYS A 7 -18.76 42.04 46.63
CA LYS A 7 -19.07 41.68 45.24
C LYS A 7 -19.57 40.23 45.22
N HIS A 8 -20.75 40.02 44.65
CA HIS A 8 -21.30 38.70 44.33
C HIS A 8 -20.47 38.03 43.23
N PHE A 9 -20.04 36.79 43.48
CA PHE A 9 -19.52 35.89 42.45
C PHE A 9 -20.72 35.10 41.89
N ALA A 10 -21.02 35.27 40.61
CA ALA A 10 -21.91 34.39 39.87
C ALA A 10 -21.07 33.27 39.25
N SER A 11 -21.19 32.06 39.76
CA SER A 11 -20.60 30.85 39.17
C SER A 11 -21.43 30.44 37.94
N LEU A 12 -20.85 30.58 36.75
CA LEU A 12 -21.40 30.01 35.52
C LEU A 12 -21.02 28.51 35.48
N VAL A 13 -22.00 27.63 35.68
CA VAL A 13 -21.87 26.20 35.45
C VAL A 13 -21.98 25.97 33.94
N PHE A 14 -20.88 25.61 33.29
CA PHE A 14 -20.91 25.07 31.94
C PHE A 14 -21.39 23.62 31.99
N LEU A 15 -22.65 23.39 31.62
CA LEU A 15 -23.17 22.06 31.28
C LEU A 15 -22.49 21.60 29.98
N PHE A 16 -21.53 20.69 30.10
CA PHE A 16 -21.09 19.88 28.97
C PHE A 16 -22.24 18.94 28.58
N PHE A 17 -22.88 19.21 27.45
CA PHE A 17 -23.65 18.18 26.77
C PHE A 17 -22.66 17.13 26.27
N GLY A 18 -22.57 16.01 27.00
CA GLY A 18 -21.96 14.80 26.46
C GLY A 18 -22.73 14.40 25.22
N ILE A 19 -22.09 14.52 24.05
CA ILE A 19 -22.55 13.86 22.85
C ILE A 19 -22.28 12.38 23.11
N THR A 20 -23.31 11.64 23.54
CA THR A 20 -23.32 10.19 23.43
C THR A 20 -23.15 9.85 21.96
N ILE A 21 -21.96 9.37 21.58
CA ILE A 21 -21.72 8.75 20.28
C ILE A 21 -22.63 7.53 20.25
N THR A 22 -23.75 7.62 19.54
CA THR A 22 -24.55 6.46 19.17
C THR A 22 -23.65 5.51 18.39
N ALA A 23 -23.58 4.24 18.80
CA ALA A 23 -22.87 3.21 18.06
C ALA A 23 -23.23 3.30 16.57
N GLN A 24 -22.22 3.46 15.71
CA GLN A 24 -22.44 3.58 14.28
C GLN A 24 -23.15 2.32 13.78
N GLU A 25 -24.34 2.46 13.21
CA GLU A 25 -25.09 1.31 12.72
C GLU A 25 -24.27 0.63 11.61
N SER A 26 -23.97 -0.66 11.78
CA SER A 26 -23.28 -1.47 10.77
C SER A 26 -23.92 -1.31 9.39
N LEU A 27 -23.11 -1.12 8.34
CA LEU A 27 -23.61 -0.92 6.98
C LEU A 27 -23.77 -2.26 6.25
N PRO A 28 -24.82 -2.42 5.40
CA PRO A 28 -24.90 -3.57 4.51
C PRO A 28 -23.82 -3.50 3.44
N LEU A 29 -23.30 -4.67 3.02
CA LEU A 29 -22.40 -4.76 1.88
C LEU A 29 -23.19 -4.55 0.59
N THR A 30 -22.94 -3.41 -0.04
CA THR A 30 -23.36 -3.11 -1.42
C THR A 30 -22.17 -2.47 -2.12
N TRP A 31 -22.06 -2.61 -3.45
CA TRP A 31 -20.98 -1.96 -4.20
C TRP A 31 -20.94 -0.44 -3.93
N GLU A 32 -22.11 0.20 -3.88
CA GLU A 32 -22.22 1.62 -3.53
C GLU A 32 -21.58 1.91 -2.16
N ASN A 33 -21.96 1.19 -1.11
CA ASN A 33 -21.39 1.42 0.22
C ASN A 33 -19.90 1.09 0.26
N ILE A 34 -19.45 -0.02 -0.33
CA ILE A 34 -18.04 -0.45 -0.34
C ILE A 34 -17.13 0.64 -0.93
N PHE A 35 -17.56 1.28 -2.03
CA PHE A 35 -16.70 2.27 -2.71
C PHE A 35 -16.91 3.71 -2.26
N THR A 36 -17.98 4.03 -1.51
CA THR A 36 -18.28 5.40 -1.06
C THR A 36 -18.27 5.60 0.47
N LYS A 37 -18.39 4.51 1.23
CA LYS A 37 -18.53 4.51 2.70
C LYS A 37 -17.56 3.57 3.43
N ASN A 38 -16.53 3.06 2.76
CA ASN A 38 -15.43 2.37 3.43
C ASN A 38 -14.47 3.39 4.03
N TYR A 39 -14.72 3.73 5.29
CA TYR A 39 -13.96 4.68 6.08
C TYR A 39 -12.99 3.97 7.03
N GLY A 40 -12.04 4.73 7.55
CA GLY A 40 -11.04 4.25 8.48
C GLY A 40 -9.93 5.26 8.69
N ALA A 41 -8.99 4.91 9.56
CA ALA A 41 -7.74 5.63 9.69
C ALA A 41 -6.91 5.46 8.41
N GLY A 42 -6.24 6.54 7.98
CA GLY A 42 -5.33 6.55 6.84
C GLY A 42 -3.86 6.70 7.25
N GLN A 43 -3.58 7.41 8.34
CA GLN A 43 -2.23 7.59 8.86
C GLN A 43 -2.29 7.86 10.37
N ALA A 44 -1.34 7.33 11.13
CA ALA A 44 -1.16 7.67 12.54
C ALA A 44 0.30 8.05 12.79
N VAL A 45 0.53 9.14 13.53
CA VAL A 45 1.88 9.60 13.92
C VAL A 45 1.93 9.95 15.40
N LEU A 46 2.90 9.39 16.11
CA LEU A 46 3.18 9.67 17.51
C LEU A 46 3.88 11.03 17.67
N SER A 47 3.53 11.75 18.73
CA SER A 47 4.33 12.90 19.16
C SER A 47 5.71 12.44 19.61
N PRO A 48 6.75 13.30 19.56
CA PRO A 48 8.12 12.93 19.92
C PRO A 48 8.28 12.34 21.32
N ASP A 49 7.46 12.79 22.28
CA ASP A 49 7.41 12.31 23.66
C ASP A 49 6.52 11.07 23.86
N GLY A 50 5.86 10.59 22.79
CA GLY A 50 4.95 9.45 22.81
C GLY A 50 3.65 9.66 23.58
N SER A 51 3.29 10.90 23.96
CA SER A 51 2.11 11.18 24.76
C SER A 51 0.81 11.32 23.94
N MET A 52 0.94 11.64 22.66
CA MET A 52 -0.16 11.95 21.74
C MET A 52 -0.02 11.19 20.42
N ILE A 53 -1.16 10.93 19.77
CA ILE A 53 -1.25 10.41 18.40
C ILE A 53 -2.05 11.41 17.58
N ALA A 54 -1.50 11.85 16.45
CA ALA A 54 -2.24 12.55 15.40
C ALA A 54 -2.65 11.54 14.33
N ILE A 55 -3.96 11.44 14.08
CA ILE A 55 -4.55 10.42 13.21
C ILE A 55 -5.27 11.10 12.06
N THR A 56 -4.86 10.85 10.82
CA THR A 56 -5.66 11.22 9.65
C THR A 56 -6.74 10.16 9.48
N ALA A 57 -8.01 10.57 9.52
CA ALA A 57 -9.14 9.67 9.34
C ALA A 57 -10.30 10.37 8.63
N ARG A 58 -11.17 9.55 8.06
CA ARG A 58 -12.48 9.97 7.56
C ARG A 58 -13.55 9.22 8.35
N THR A 59 -14.61 9.92 8.70
CA THR A 59 -15.86 9.39 9.27
C THR A 59 -17.02 9.82 8.37
N THR A 60 -18.25 9.47 8.76
CA THR A 60 -19.47 9.92 8.08
C THR A 60 -19.58 11.45 8.03
N ASP A 61 -19.21 12.11 9.12
CA ASP A 61 -19.47 13.55 9.31
C ASP A 61 -18.21 14.42 9.19
N GLN A 62 -17.03 13.83 9.36
CA GLN A 62 -15.77 14.56 9.48
C GLN A 62 -14.64 13.90 8.68
N SER A 63 -13.77 14.71 8.11
CA SER A 63 -12.55 14.25 7.46
C SER A 63 -11.42 15.18 7.83
N GLY A 64 -10.36 14.65 8.42
CA GLY A 64 -9.25 15.47 8.89
C GLY A 64 -8.30 14.75 9.83
N ILE A 65 -7.65 15.54 10.67
CA ILE A 65 -6.73 15.09 11.70
C ILE A 65 -7.49 15.06 13.03
N PHE A 66 -7.40 13.93 13.70
CA PHE A 66 -7.89 13.66 15.05
C PHE A 66 -6.71 13.57 16.01
N LEU A 67 -6.90 13.98 17.26
CA LEU A 67 -5.91 13.83 18.33
C LEU A 67 -6.37 12.83 19.37
N LYS A 68 -5.45 11.97 19.80
CA LYS A 68 -5.65 10.97 20.84
C LYS A 68 -4.51 11.05 21.86
N LYS A 69 -4.85 11.19 23.14
CA LYS A 69 -3.89 10.96 24.24
C LYS A 69 -3.65 9.47 24.42
N VAL A 70 -2.39 9.04 24.49
CA VAL A 70 -2.03 7.61 24.62
C VAL A 70 -2.51 7.02 25.94
N ASN A 71 -2.35 7.74 27.05
CA ASN A 71 -2.74 7.30 28.39
C ASN A 71 -4.19 7.66 28.78
N SER A 72 -5.05 7.95 27.80
CA SER A 72 -6.48 8.20 28.02
C SER A 72 -7.30 7.06 27.44
N ASP A 73 -8.50 6.82 27.94
CA ASP A 73 -9.47 5.92 27.34
C ASP A 73 -10.50 6.65 26.46
N GLU A 74 -10.43 7.99 26.39
CA GLU A 74 -11.27 8.77 25.47
C GLU A 74 -10.94 8.46 24.01
N GLU A 75 -11.97 8.34 23.16
CA GLU A 75 -11.81 8.19 21.71
C GLU A 75 -11.07 9.38 21.06
N PRO A 76 -10.40 9.19 19.91
CA PRO A 76 -9.77 10.29 19.18
C PRO A 76 -10.77 11.41 18.87
N GLN A 77 -10.39 12.66 19.14
CA GLN A 77 -11.24 13.82 18.93
C GLN A 77 -10.84 14.56 17.66
N PHE A 78 -11.81 14.98 16.85
CA PHE A 78 -11.53 15.77 15.66
C PHE A 78 -10.85 17.08 16.06
N TRP A 79 -9.72 17.36 15.42
CA TRP A 79 -8.92 18.53 15.74
C TRP A 79 -8.97 19.57 14.63
N ILE A 80 -8.68 19.16 13.39
CA ILE A 80 -8.63 20.08 12.25
C ILE A 80 -8.77 19.36 10.90
N ALA A 81 -9.39 20.01 9.91
CA ALA A 81 -9.40 19.50 8.54
C ALA A 81 -8.00 19.55 7.91
N GLY A 82 -7.65 18.52 7.14
CA GLY A 82 -6.32 18.36 6.54
C GLY A 82 -5.81 16.93 6.67
N GLY A 83 -4.56 16.67 6.29
CA GLY A 83 -3.94 15.35 6.42
C GLY A 83 -2.41 15.43 6.39
N ALA A 84 -1.77 14.26 6.34
CA ALA A 84 -0.31 14.14 6.36
C ALA A 84 0.37 14.91 7.51
N PRO A 85 -0.07 14.74 8.78
CA PRO A 85 0.55 15.41 9.91
C PRO A 85 2.01 14.98 10.09
N SER A 86 2.87 15.94 10.44
CA SER A 86 4.22 15.70 10.94
C SER A 86 4.46 16.59 12.17
N TRP A 87 4.93 15.99 13.25
CA TRP A 87 5.24 16.70 14.48
C TRP A 87 6.50 17.55 14.34
N PHE A 88 6.53 18.68 15.06
CA PHE A 88 7.78 19.36 15.41
C PHE A 88 8.47 18.56 16.53
N ALA A 89 9.81 18.62 16.58
CA ALA A 89 10.60 17.84 17.53
C ALA A 89 10.30 18.12 19.01
N ASP A 90 9.77 19.30 19.32
CA ASP A 90 9.34 19.70 20.66
C ASP A 90 7.92 19.21 21.04
N GLY A 91 7.20 18.58 20.11
CA GLY A 91 5.82 18.11 20.30
C GLY A 91 4.78 19.22 20.44
N SER A 92 5.15 20.50 20.31
CA SER A 92 4.25 21.62 20.61
C SER A 92 3.22 21.90 19.50
N LYS A 93 3.53 21.48 18.27
CA LYS A 93 2.73 21.74 17.07
C LYS A 93 2.99 20.70 15.98
N ILE A 94 2.11 20.67 14.99
CA ILE A 94 2.30 19.89 13.75
C ILE A 94 2.39 20.81 12.54
N VAL A 95 3.05 20.32 11.49
CA VAL A 95 2.78 20.73 10.10
C VAL A 95 1.83 19.72 9.46
N PHE A 96 0.94 20.17 8.59
CA PHE A 96 0.00 19.31 7.85
C PHE A 96 -0.36 19.93 6.49
N SER A 97 -0.92 19.12 5.58
CA SER A 97 -1.40 19.57 4.29
C SER A 97 -2.91 19.84 4.31
N ARG A 98 -3.33 20.95 3.70
CA ARG A 98 -4.74 21.30 3.48
C ARG A 98 -4.90 22.16 2.24
N GLY A 99 -5.65 21.64 1.26
CA GLY A 99 -5.95 22.34 0.01
C GLY A 99 -4.77 22.44 -0.95
N GLY A 100 -3.77 21.56 -0.82
CA GLY A 100 -2.51 21.61 -1.57
C GLY A 100 -1.39 22.33 -0.81
N ASP A 101 -1.72 23.16 0.18
CA ASP A 101 -0.74 23.94 0.94
C ASP A 101 -0.36 23.33 2.29
N LEU A 102 0.77 23.79 2.82
CA LEU A 102 1.26 23.49 4.16
C LEU A 102 0.71 24.48 5.19
N TRP A 103 0.29 23.92 6.31
CA TRP A 103 -0.24 24.65 7.46
C TRP A 103 0.43 24.17 8.75
N THR A 104 0.47 25.04 9.76
CA THR A 104 0.91 24.68 11.11
C THR A 104 -0.19 24.96 12.11
N VAL A 105 -0.29 24.13 13.15
CA VAL A 105 -1.23 24.32 14.26
C VAL A 105 -0.62 23.81 15.57
N ALA A 106 -0.70 24.62 16.61
CA ALA A 106 -0.21 24.28 17.94
C ALA A 106 -1.22 23.40 18.69
N VAL A 107 -0.72 22.43 19.46
CA VAL A 107 -1.55 21.56 20.30
C VAL A 107 -2.42 22.40 21.22
N GLY A 108 -3.71 22.08 21.31
CA GLY A 108 -4.70 22.85 22.08
C GLY A 108 -5.26 24.09 21.38
N SER A 109 -4.81 24.40 20.15
CA SER A 109 -5.37 25.46 19.30
C SER A 109 -6.08 24.86 18.08
N THR A 110 -7.12 25.52 17.60
CA THR A 110 -7.73 25.26 16.28
C THR A 110 -7.38 26.33 15.23
N ASN A 111 -6.62 27.35 15.65
CA ASN A 111 -6.18 28.43 14.76
C ASN A 111 -4.92 28.03 14.00
N ALA A 112 -5.11 27.48 12.80
CA ALA A 112 -4.01 27.09 11.93
C ALA A 112 -3.45 28.26 11.12
N LYS A 113 -2.13 28.31 11.00
CA LYS A 113 -1.39 29.28 10.19
C LYS A 113 -0.94 28.64 8.88
N ARG A 114 -1.31 29.25 7.76
CA ARG A 114 -0.85 28.85 6.43
C ARG A 114 0.64 29.21 6.26
N ILE A 115 1.43 28.30 5.72
CA ILE A 115 2.87 28.45 5.50
C ILE A 115 3.19 28.65 4.01
N THR A 116 2.55 27.88 3.13
CA THR A 116 2.68 28.04 1.67
C THR A 116 1.38 28.56 1.06
N ASN A 117 1.44 29.29 -0.05
CA ASN A 117 0.28 29.82 -0.75
C ASN A 117 0.52 29.73 -2.25
N ASP A 118 0.67 28.50 -2.72
CA ASP A 118 1.20 28.19 -4.02
C ASP A 118 0.13 27.38 -4.76
N ARG A 119 -0.07 27.59 -6.07
CA ARG A 119 -1.13 26.86 -6.83
C ARG A 119 -0.81 25.38 -7.08
N ASN A 120 0.24 24.85 -6.47
CA ASN A 120 0.75 23.49 -6.70
C ASN A 120 0.50 22.62 -5.48
N ASP A 121 0.71 21.31 -5.63
CA ASP A 121 0.59 20.37 -4.52
C ASP A 121 1.92 20.31 -3.74
N GLU A 122 1.86 20.55 -2.43
CA GLU A 122 2.94 20.34 -1.48
C GLU A 122 2.73 19.06 -0.68
N ARG A 123 3.66 18.12 -0.84
CA ARG A 123 3.53 16.76 -0.33
C ARG A 123 4.66 16.37 0.61
N ALA A 124 4.38 15.39 1.46
CA ALA A 124 5.33 14.79 2.41
C ALA A 124 6.14 15.80 3.21
N ALA A 125 5.47 16.79 3.82
CA ALA A 125 6.16 17.76 4.66
C ALA A 125 6.95 17.07 5.79
N ARG A 126 8.18 17.54 6.01
CA ARG A 126 9.08 17.11 7.08
C ARG A 126 9.74 18.32 7.71
N VAL A 127 9.56 18.48 9.01
CA VAL A 127 10.19 19.55 9.79
C VAL A 127 11.67 19.20 10.00
N SER A 128 12.56 20.19 9.89
CA SER A 128 13.96 20.01 10.27
C SER A 128 14.09 19.70 11.77
N PRO A 129 15.09 18.90 12.20
CA PRO A 129 15.32 18.62 13.62
C PRO A 129 15.46 19.88 14.49
N ASP A 130 16.02 20.96 13.96
CA ASP A 130 16.11 22.25 14.66
C ASP A 130 14.80 23.07 14.69
N GLY A 131 13.74 22.59 14.05
CA GLY A 131 12.42 23.20 13.98
C GLY A 131 12.29 24.44 13.10
N LYS A 132 13.37 24.90 12.43
CA LYS A 132 13.39 26.17 11.72
C LYS A 132 12.87 26.10 10.28
N SER A 133 12.90 24.93 9.68
CA SER A 133 12.58 24.73 8.26
C SER A 133 11.62 23.57 8.05
N ILE A 134 10.87 23.61 6.96
CA ILE A 134 10.02 22.52 6.51
C ILE A 134 10.45 22.15 5.09
N ALA A 135 10.88 20.91 4.89
CA ALA A 135 11.11 20.33 3.58
C ALA A 135 9.84 19.65 3.07
N PHE A 136 9.60 19.72 1.77
CA PHE A 136 8.50 19.06 1.08
C PHE A 136 8.90 18.85 -0.38
N TYR A 137 8.17 18.01 -1.11
CA TYR A 137 8.35 17.93 -2.56
C TYR A 137 7.16 18.51 -3.31
N SER A 138 7.42 19.00 -4.52
CA SER A 138 6.40 19.57 -5.39
C SER A 138 6.79 19.40 -6.86
N GLY A 139 5.80 19.11 -7.70
CA GLY A 139 5.92 18.96 -9.16
C GLY A 139 6.09 20.27 -9.93
N ARG A 140 6.17 21.40 -9.23
CA ARG A 140 6.09 22.75 -9.80
C ARG A 140 7.24 23.14 -10.75
N SER A 141 8.35 22.39 -10.73
CA SER A 141 9.49 22.56 -11.64
C SER A 141 9.35 21.76 -12.95
N GLY A 142 8.30 20.95 -13.10
CA GLY A 142 8.18 19.94 -14.15
C GLY A 142 8.73 18.56 -13.75
N TYR A 143 9.40 18.48 -12.60
CA TYR A 143 9.81 17.26 -11.91
C TYR A 143 9.34 17.32 -10.46
N GLN A 144 9.29 16.18 -9.78
CA GLN A 144 9.22 16.20 -8.32
C GLN A 144 10.59 16.59 -7.78
N ASP A 145 10.65 17.78 -7.20
CA ASP A 145 11.84 18.33 -6.55
C ASP A 145 11.54 18.69 -5.10
N ILE A 146 12.59 18.69 -4.27
CA ILE A 146 12.54 19.09 -2.87
C ILE A 146 12.67 20.61 -2.76
N TRP A 147 11.80 21.19 -1.94
CA TRP A 147 11.75 22.60 -1.59
C TRP A 147 11.81 22.75 -0.08
N ILE A 148 12.33 23.89 0.38
CA ILE A 148 12.36 24.24 1.80
C ILE A 148 11.71 25.60 2.00
N VAL A 149 10.91 25.73 3.06
CA VAL A 149 10.31 26.99 3.53
C VAL A 149 10.60 27.18 5.02
N PRO A 150 10.80 28.41 5.53
CA PRO A 150 10.84 28.65 6.96
C PRO A 150 9.57 28.17 7.66
N SER A 151 9.72 27.54 8.82
CA SER A 151 8.59 26.98 9.59
C SER A 151 7.63 28.04 10.14
N ASP A 152 8.06 29.30 10.17
CA ASP A 152 7.25 30.45 10.52
C ASP A 152 6.62 31.16 9.32
N GLY A 153 6.86 30.68 8.09
CA GLY A 153 6.34 31.30 6.87
C GLY A 153 6.90 32.70 6.58
N SER A 154 8.06 33.05 7.14
CA SER A 154 8.68 34.38 6.97
C SER A 154 9.17 34.67 5.54
N SER A 155 9.40 33.63 4.73
CA SER A 155 9.82 33.78 3.33
C SER A 155 9.23 32.69 2.44
N LYS A 156 9.37 32.86 1.13
CA LYS A 156 8.89 31.91 0.12
C LYS A 156 9.74 30.64 0.11
N ALA A 157 9.14 29.54 -0.36
CA ALA A 157 9.84 28.29 -0.57
C ALA A 157 11.00 28.44 -1.56
N ARG A 158 12.13 27.81 -1.25
CA ARG A 158 13.33 27.73 -2.08
C ARG A 158 13.53 26.30 -2.58
N GLN A 159 13.73 26.14 -3.88
CA GLN A 159 14.08 24.85 -4.50
C GLN A 159 15.48 24.41 -4.06
N ILE A 160 15.64 23.14 -3.75
CA ILE A 160 16.90 22.57 -3.25
C ILE A 160 17.44 21.49 -4.18
N THR A 161 16.58 20.72 -4.84
CA THR A 161 16.98 19.72 -5.84
C THR A 161 16.51 20.12 -7.23
N LYS A 162 17.12 19.53 -8.26
CA LYS A 162 16.67 19.69 -9.65
C LYS A 162 16.53 18.32 -10.31
N ASN A 163 15.44 18.13 -11.05
CA ASN A 163 15.15 16.93 -11.83
C ASN A 163 15.25 15.65 -10.99
N ALA A 164 14.81 15.69 -9.72
CA ALA A 164 15.07 14.58 -8.80
C ALA A 164 14.22 13.34 -9.10
N MET A 165 12.92 13.50 -9.37
CA MET A 165 11.99 12.39 -9.66
C MET A 165 10.93 12.76 -10.71
N GLU A 166 10.41 11.75 -11.42
CA GLU A 166 9.29 11.89 -12.35
C GLU A 166 8.00 12.28 -11.61
N LEU A 167 7.10 13.00 -12.30
CA LEU A 167 5.88 13.55 -11.70
C LEU A 167 4.90 12.51 -11.15
N ASP A 168 4.92 11.30 -11.71
CA ASP A 168 4.02 10.19 -11.41
C ASP A 168 4.53 9.25 -10.32
N ASP A 169 5.78 9.40 -9.84
CA ASP A 169 6.32 8.61 -8.74
C ASP A 169 5.87 9.17 -7.39
N PHE A 170 5.03 8.44 -6.66
CA PHE A 170 4.49 8.91 -5.38
C PHE A 170 5.34 8.53 -4.17
N ARG A 171 6.47 7.83 -4.35
CA ARG A 171 7.27 7.28 -3.24
C ARG A 171 8.28 8.30 -2.69
N PHE A 172 8.30 9.55 -3.19
CA PHE A 172 9.40 10.49 -3.02
C PHE A 172 9.27 11.33 -1.73
N PHE A 173 10.01 10.99 -0.66
CA PHE A 173 9.96 11.72 0.61
C PHE A 173 11.36 12.27 0.99
N PRO A 174 11.46 13.54 1.41
CA PRO A 174 12.72 14.10 1.92
C PRO A 174 13.03 13.58 3.32
N SER A 175 14.33 13.37 3.64
CA SER A 175 14.78 12.93 4.96
C SER A 175 15.91 13.79 5.50
N TRP A 176 15.64 14.57 6.56
CA TRP A 176 16.61 15.46 7.18
C TRP A 176 17.72 14.70 7.92
N SER A 177 18.96 15.15 7.79
CA SER A 177 20.03 14.76 8.70
C SER A 177 19.78 15.29 10.12
N PRO A 178 20.23 14.62 11.19
CA PRO A 178 20.01 15.05 12.57
C PRO A 178 20.51 16.46 12.89
N ASP A 179 21.55 16.92 12.18
CA ASP A 179 22.12 18.26 12.31
C ASP A 179 21.40 19.34 11.47
N SER A 180 20.32 18.99 10.78
CA SER A 180 19.53 19.85 9.89
C SER A 180 20.29 20.46 8.69
N LYS A 181 21.48 19.94 8.33
CA LYS A 181 22.30 20.51 7.24
C LYS A 181 22.12 19.81 5.90
N GLN A 182 21.63 18.59 5.89
CA GLN A 182 21.52 17.76 4.70
C GLN A 182 20.13 17.13 4.60
N ILE A 183 19.72 16.81 3.38
CA ILE A 183 18.53 16.02 3.09
C ILE A 183 18.91 14.84 2.21
N ALA A 184 18.54 13.63 2.63
CA ALA A 184 18.64 12.42 1.83
C ALA A 184 17.33 12.15 1.08
N TYR A 185 17.43 11.60 -0.12
CA TYR A 185 16.32 11.23 -0.99
C TYR A 185 16.80 10.18 -2.01
N TYR A 186 15.90 9.40 -2.60
CA TYR A 186 16.26 8.56 -3.75
C TYR A 186 15.99 9.30 -5.07
N SER A 187 16.72 8.97 -6.12
CA SER A 187 16.60 9.61 -7.42
C SER A 187 17.13 8.75 -8.56
N PHE A 188 16.45 8.84 -9.70
CA PHE A 188 16.84 8.19 -10.95
C PHE A 188 17.86 8.98 -11.79
N LYS A 189 18.37 10.11 -11.29
CA LYS A 189 19.30 11.00 -12.02
C LYS A 189 20.59 10.31 -12.45
N GLY A 190 21.04 9.30 -11.71
CA GLY A 190 22.27 8.56 -12.02
C GLY A 190 22.08 7.57 -13.16
N ASP A 191 20.98 6.80 -13.12
CA ASP A 191 20.60 5.81 -14.12
C ASP A 191 19.06 5.70 -14.11
N TYR A 192 18.45 5.73 -15.31
CA TYR A 192 17.02 5.58 -15.50
C TYR A 192 16.46 4.30 -14.86
N TRP A 193 17.26 3.23 -14.80
CA TRP A 193 16.86 1.92 -14.27
C TRP A 193 17.14 1.75 -12.78
N GLU A 194 17.58 2.79 -12.09
CA GLU A 194 17.96 2.76 -10.67
C GLU A 194 17.22 3.84 -9.90
N ASP A 195 17.06 3.61 -8.59
CA ASP A 195 16.60 4.61 -7.65
C ASP A 195 17.66 4.69 -6.54
N ASP A 196 18.77 5.35 -6.87
CA ASP A 196 19.91 5.51 -5.95
C ASP A 196 19.67 6.61 -4.93
N ILE A 197 20.44 6.59 -3.84
CA ILE A 197 20.38 7.59 -2.79
C ILE A 197 21.29 8.75 -3.10
N TRP A 198 20.74 9.94 -2.92
CA TRP A 198 21.38 11.22 -3.06
C TRP A 198 21.24 12.01 -1.76
N VAL A 199 22.20 12.88 -1.53
CA VAL A 199 22.18 13.85 -0.44
C VAL A 199 22.35 15.23 -1.03
N VAL A 200 21.57 16.18 -0.53
CA VAL A 200 21.71 17.60 -0.85
C VAL A 200 22.08 18.41 0.38
N ASP A 201 23.09 19.26 0.26
CA ASP A 201 23.43 20.24 1.27
C ASP A 201 22.42 21.41 1.24
N VAL A 202 21.83 21.71 2.38
CA VAL A 202 20.72 22.65 2.48
C VAL A 202 21.16 24.08 2.17
N ALA A 203 22.36 24.48 2.61
CA ALA A 203 22.85 25.84 2.45
C ALA A 203 23.23 26.15 0.99
N SER A 204 24.00 25.26 0.36
CA SER A 204 24.53 25.43 -0.99
C SER A 204 23.64 24.88 -2.10
N GLY A 205 22.72 23.95 -1.79
CA GLY A 205 21.96 23.19 -2.79
C GLY A 205 22.81 22.20 -3.57
N LYS A 206 24.03 21.88 -3.10
CA LYS A 206 24.92 20.94 -3.78
C LYS A 206 24.45 19.51 -3.55
N GLU A 207 24.12 18.83 -4.64
CA GLU A 207 23.67 17.43 -4.66
C GLU A 207 24.83 16.47 -4.91
N ARG A 208 24.79 15.30 -4.29
CA ARG A 208 25.76 14.21 -4.49
C ARG A 208 25.12 12.85 -4.33
N GLN A 209 25.44 11.94 -5.23
CA GLN A 209 25.04 10.54 -5.15
C GLN A 209 25.87 9.81 -4.07
N VAL A 210 25.23 8.96 -3.28
CA VAL A 210 25.86 8.22 -2.15
C VAL A 210 25.63 6.71 -2.19
N SER A 211 24.88 6.20 -3.17
CA SER A 211 24.81 4.77 -3.49
C SER A 211 24.91 4.55 -5.00
N LYS A 212 25.12 3.30 -5.41
CA LYS A 212 25.04 2.89 -6.82
C LYS A 212 24.40 1.52 -6.94
N ASN A 213 23.75 1.25 -8.07
CA ASN A 213 23.15 -0.04 -8.40
C ASN A 213 22.02 -0.47 -7.47
N LEU A 214 21.36 0.48 -6.80
CA LEU A 214 20.24 0.19 -5.94
C LEU A 214 18.90 0.53 -6.60
N MET A 215 17.91 -0.28 -6.28
CA MET A 215 16.50 0.05 -6.42
C MET A 215 15.97 0.35 -5.03
N ALA A 216 15.97 1.63 -4.63
CA ALA A 216 15.37 2.06 -3.38
C ALA A 216 13.85 1.81 -3.40
N MET A 217 13.36 1.19 -2.34
CA MET A 217 11.95 0.86 -2.18
C MET A 217 11.29 1.68 -1.07
N SER A 218 12.06 2.12 -0.07
CA SER A 218 11.58 2.98 1.02
C SER A 218 12.23 4.36 1.04
N THR A 219 11.65 5.27 1.83
CA THR A 219 12.32 6.53 2.21
C THR A 219 13.63 6.24 2.96
N PRO A 220 14.76 6.91 2.65
CA PRO A 220 16.00 6.78 3.41
C PRO A 220 15.90 7.45 4.79
N ILE A 221 16.44 6.84 5.84
CA ILE A 221 16.39 7.36 7.22
C ILE A 221 17.80 7.43 7.81
N TRP A 222 18.18 8.61 8.31
CA TRP A 222 19.45 8.81 9.00
C TRP A 222 19.47 8.11 10.36
N SER A 223 20.62 7.57 10.74
CA SER A 223 20.89 7.15 12.11
C SER A 223 20.86 8.37 13.05
N PRO A 224 20.59 8.17 14.36
CA PRO A 224 20.50 9.29 15.31
C PRO A 224 21.76 10.17 15.38
N ASP A 225 22.93 9.57 15.15
CA ASP A 225 24.23 10.27 15.11
C ASP A 225 24.58 10.87 13.73
N GLY A 226 23.75 10.61 12.71
CA GLY A 226 23.95 11.09 11.34
C GLY A 226 25.07 10.39 10.55
N SER A 227 25.68 9.34 11.10
CA SER A 227 26.82 8.65 10.47
C SER A 227 26.41 7.64 9.39
N THR A 228 25.15 7.22 9.38
CA THR A 228 24.64 6.17 8.48
C THR A 228 23.24 6.54 7.97
N ILE A 229 22.91 6.15 6.74
CA ILE A 229 21.54 6.17 6.22
C ILE A 229 21.09 4.72 6.01
N ALA A 230 19.91 4.38 6.51
CA ALA A 230 19.29 3.08 6.30
C ALA A 230 18.03 3.18 5.41
N LEU A 231 17.81 2.15 4.60
CA LEU A 231 16.65 2.04 3.72
C LEU A 231 16.39 0.60 3.33
N PHE A 232 15.18 0.34 2.82
CA PHE A 232 14.89 -0.85 2.06
C PHE A 232 15.28 -0.66 0.60
N ALA A 233 16.04 -1.61 0.06
CA ALA A 233 16.42 -1.62 -1.34
C ALA A 233 16.73 -3.05 -1.82
N ASN A 234 16.69 -3.21 -3.15
CA ASN A 234 17.24 -4.37 -3.84
C ASN A 234 18.44 -3.96 -4.70
N ASP A 235 19.32 -4.90 -5.03
CA ASP A 235 20.30 -4.67 -6.10
C ASP A 235 19.55 -4.62 -7.44
N LYS A 236 19.91 -3.68 -8.32
CA LYS A 236 19.25 -3.50 -9.64
C LYS A 236 19.25 -4.74 -10.52
N LYS A 237 20.18 -5.68 -10.29
CA LYS A 237 20.31 -6.93 -11.03
C LYS A 237 19.38 -8.02 -10.52
N GLU A 238 18.80 -7.84 -9.34
CA GLU A 238 17.81 -8.77 -8.82
C GLU A 238 16.48 -8.63 -9.57
N TYR A 239 15.71 -9.71 -9.59
CA TYR A 239 14.35 -9.70 -10.10
C TYR A 239 13.46 -8.78 -9.27
N TRP A 240 12.37 -8.30 -9.86
CA TRP A 240 11.40 -7.45 -9.17
C TRP A 240 10.76 -8.21 -8.00
N TYR A 241 11.11 -7.84 -6.77
CA TYR A 241 10.49 -8.40 -5.56
C TYR A 241 10.00 -7.28 -4.66
N GLU A 242 8.69 -7.05 -4.68
CA GLU A 242 8.06 -5.89 -4.04
C GLU A 242 8.06 -5.97 -2.49
N ASP A 243 8.15 -7.15 -1.89
CA ASP A 243 7.92 -7.35 -0.45
C ASP A 243 8.99 -8.22 0.27
N LEU A 244 10.14 -8.46 -0.40
CA LEU A 244 11.30 -9.17 0.14
C LEU A 244 12.58 -8.36 -0.10
N GLN A 245 12.73 -7.29 0.67
CA GLN A 245 13.75 -6.26 0.48
C GLN A 245 14.89 -6.40 1.48
N TYR A 246 16.10 -5.97 1.10
CA TYR A 246 17.22 -5.88 2.05
C TYR A 246 17.20 -4.53 2.75
N ILE A 247 17.70 -4.49 4.00
CA ILE A 247 18.09 -3.24 4.63
C ILE A 247 19.52 -2.92 4.18
N TYR A 248 19.70 -1.80 3.50
CA TYR A 248 21.02 -1.27 3.16
C TYR A 248 21.44 -0.19 4.16
N LEU A 249 22.73 -0.15 4.48
CA LEU A 249 23.37 0.89 5.27
C LEU A 249 24.34 1.66 4.38
N ILE A 250 24.15 2.97 4.26
CA ILE A 250 24.94 3.86 3.42
C ILE A 250 25.76 4.79 4.31
N ASP A 251 27.08 4.85 4.08
CA ASP A 251 27.95 5.89 4.62
C ASP A 251 27.73 7.16 3.78
N PRO A 252 27.06 8.18 4.33
CA PRO A 252 26.72 9.36 3.58
C PRO A 252 27.97 10.18 3.26
N VAL A 253 29.14 10.02 3.87
CA VAL A 253 30.33 10.81 3.54
C VAL A 253 31.15 10.12 2.45
N LYS A 254 31.37 8.81 2.59
CA LYS A 254 32.18 8.02 1.65
C LYS A 254 31.41 7.58 0.41
N GLY A 255 30.07 7.54 0.48
CA GLY A 255 29.23 7.03 -0.60
C GLY A 255 29.37 5.53 -0.82
N THR A 256 29.61 4.78 0.26
CA THR A 256 29.68 3.32 0.25
C THR A 256 28.45 2.74 0.91
N ASP A 257 27.86 1.71 0.31
CA ASP A 257 26.74 0.96 0.87
C ASP A 257 27.13 -0.46 1.27
N LYS A 258 26.31 -1.08 2.14
CA LYS A 258 26.38 -2.51 2.45
C LYS A 258 24.99 -3.04 2.82
N LYS A 259 24.72 -4.30 2.44
CA LYS A 259 23.56 -5.05 2.96
C LYS A 259 23.77 -5.35 4.45
N LEU A 260 22.75 -5.10 5.26
CA LEU A 260 22.73 -5.47 6.67
C LEU A 260 22.55 -7.00 6.80
N PRO A 261 23.51 -7.75 7.37
CA PRO A 261 23.39 -9.20 7.42
C PRO A 261 22.33 -9.61 8.43
N MET A 262 21.32 -10.35 7.96
CA MET A 262 20.26 -10.94 8.79
C MET A 262 19.62 -12.13 8.07
N GLN A 263 18.84 -12.93 8.80
CA GLN A 263 18.21 -14.15 8.30
C GLN A 263 16.84 -13.96 7.62
N VAL A 264 16.29 -12.75 7.67
CA VAL A 264 14.98 -12.38 7.10
C VAL A 264 15.14 -11.21 6.12
N HIS A 265 14.04 -10.82 5.48
CA HIS A 265 13.97 -9.64 4.62
C HIS A 265 13.01 -8.62 5.23
N ALA A 266 13.12 -7.35 4.87
CA ALA A 266 12.12 -6.36 5.22
C ALA A 266 10.97 -6.37 4.19
N THR A 267 9.81 -5.89 4.61
CA THR A 267 8.61 -5.75 3.78
C THR A 267 8.15 -4.30 3.74
N ASP A 268 7.97 -3.78 2.54
CA ASP A 268 7.37 -2.48 2.31
C ASP A 268 5.99 -2.59 1.65
N LEU A 269 4.96 -2.59 2.49
CA LEU A 269 3.60 -2.64 2.00
C LEU A 269 3.21 -1.31 1.37
N LEU A 270 3.04 -1.32 0.04
CA LEU A 270 2.55 -0.20 -0.76
C LEU A 270 3.44 1.05 -0.68
N PHE A 271 4.75 0.87 -0.53
CA PHE A 271 5.74 1.96 -0.51
C PHE A 271 5.53 2.98 0.62
N ASN A 272 5.08 2.51 1.78
CA ASN A 272 4.72 3.35 2.92
C ASN A 272 5.41 2.96 4.22
N HIS A 273 6.30 1.96 4.16
CA HIS A 273 7.13 1.55 5.29
C HIS A 273 8.57 2.02 5.10
N THR A 274 9.26 2.16 6.22
CA THR A 274 10.69 2.45 6.28
C THR A 274 11.27 1.78 7.52
N VAL A 275 12.54 2.00 7.80
CA VAL A 275 13.18 1.59 9.06
C VAL A 275 12.91 2.59 10.18
N SER A 276 12.99 2.14 11.43
CA SER A 276 13.07 3.02 12.61
C SER A 276 14.30 2.68 13.43
N TRP A 277 15.12 3.66 13.80
CA TRP A 277 16.29 3.46 14.64
C TRP A 277 15.91 3.54 16.13
N SER A 278 16.52 2.70 16.97
CA SER A 278 16.53 2.96 18.41
C SER A 278 17.23 4.28 18.73
N GLY A 279 16.87 4.93 19.84
CA GLY A 279 17.43 6.24 20.20
C GLY A 279 18.96 6.25 20.39
N ASP A 280 19.55 5.11 20.74
CA ASP A 280 21.00 4.91 20.85
C ASP A 280 21.66 4.42 19.54
N GLY A 281 20.89 4.18 18.48
CA GLY A 281 21.35 3.67 17.19
C GLY A 281 21.83 2.22 17.20
N SER A 282 21.57 1.46 18.28
CA SER A 282 22.02 0.07 18.42
C SER A 282 21.13 -0.95 17.71
N GLU A 283 19.86 -0.61 17.45
CA GLU A 283 18.87 -1.47 16.80
C GLU A 283 18.15 -0.75 15.65
N ILE A 284 17.68 -1.55 14.69
CA ILE A 284 16.81 -1.13 13.59
C ILE A 284 15.53 -1.96 13.63
N PHE A 285 14.39 -1.28 13.70
CA PHE A 285 13.06 -1.85 13.60
C PHE A 285 12.53 -1.77 12.18
N PHE A 286 11.84 -2.81 11.74
CA PHE A 286 11.31 -2.92 10.38
C PHE A 286 10.12 -3.87 10.31
N PRO A 287 9.21 -3.69 9.34
CA PRO A 287 8.13 -4.65 9.09
C PRO A 287 8.65 -5.91 8.39
N TYR A 288 8.16 -7.07 8.79
CA TYR A 288 8.40 -8.35 8.14
C TYR A 288 7.08 -9.03 7.83
N GLN A 289 6.94 -9.47 6.59
CA GLN A 289 5.82 -10.30 6.15
C GLN A 289 6.10 -11.77 6.44
N GLU A 290 5.20 -12.37 7.21
CA GLU A 290 5.14 -13.81 7.40
C GLU A 290 3.82 -14.31 6.79
N ARG A 291 3.92 -15.02 5.67
CA ARG A 291 2.79 -15.46 4.86
C ARG A 291 1.91 -14.26 4.47
N SER A 292 0.68 -14.18 4.96
CA SER A 292 -0.30 -13.13 4.62
C SER A 292 -0.44 -12.05 5.68
N GLU A 293 0.43 -12.05 6.68
CA GLU A 293 0.42 -11.11 7.81
C GLU A 293 1.73 -10.34 7.88
N VAL A 294 1.71 -9.18 8.54
CA VAL A 294 2.90 -8.33 8.71
C VAL A 294 3.07 -7.97 10.18
N GLU A 295 4.29 -8.14 10.68
CA GLU A 295 4.67 -7.88 12.06
C GLU A 295 5.85 -6.92 12.13
N LEU A 296 5.99 -6.25 13.27
CA LEU A 296 7.18 -5.46 13.58
C LEU A 296 8.29 -6.40 14.07
N TRP A 297 9.47 -6.26 13.48
CA TRP A 297 10.69 -6.96 13.84
C TRP A 297 11.79 -5.95 14.15
N ARG A 298 12.87 -6.43 14.78
CA ARG A 298 14.09 -5.65 15.01
C ARG A 298 15.34 -6.47 14.78
N VAL A 299 16.44 -5.79 14.48
CA VAL A 299 17.77 -6.39 14.30
C VAL A 299 18.83 -5.44 14.87
N PRO A 300 19.95 -5.94 15.42
CA PRO A 300 21.08 -5.07 15.75
C PRO A 300 21.53 -4.26 14.52
N SER A 301 21.90 -2.99 14.70
CA SER A 301 22.29 -2.11 13.59
C SER A 301 23.57 -2.54 12.87
N LYS A 302 24.34 -3.46 13.47
CA LYS A 302 25.51 -4.10 12.85
C LYS A 302 25.18 -5.41 12.12
N GLY A 303 23.92 -5.85 12.20
CA GLY A 303 23.43 -7.13 11.69
C GLY A 303 23.53 -8.25 12.73
N GLY A 304 22.95 -9.39 12.41
CA GLY A 304 22.83 -10.53 13.31
C GLY A 304 21.44 -11.17 13.24
N VAL A 305 20.97 -11.66 14.38
CA VAL A 305 19.65 -12.31 14.48
C VAL A 305 18.56 -11.26 14.60
N ALA A 306 17.69 -11.19 13.61
CA ALA A 306 16.46 -10.41 13.70
C ALA A 306 15.44 -11.12 14.61
N THR A 307 14.66 -10.37 15.39
CA THR A 307 13.66 -10.89 16.32
C THR A 307 12.32 -10.20 16.13
N ARG A 308 11.24 -10.98 16.24
CA ARG A 308 9.86 -10.48 16.18
C ARG A 308 9.54 -9.69 17.45
N VAL A 309 8.94 -8.50 17.29
CA VAL A 309 8.52 -7.61 18.39
C VAL A 309 7.04 -7.78 18.68
N THR A 310 6.22 -7.99 17.64
CA THR A 310 4.75 -8.05 17.77
C THR A 310 4.18 -9.39 17.33
N ASN A 311 2.96 -9.68 17.81
CA ASN A 311 2.13 -10.78 17.33
C ASN A 311 0.70 -10.26 17.16
N MET A 312 0.53 -9.32 16.23
CA MET A 312 -0.73 -8.60 16.05
C MET A 312 -1.72 -9.41 15.21
N GLY A 313 -1.23 -10.18 14.25
CA GLY A 313 -2.01 -10.74 13.15
C GLY A 313 -2.45 -9.65 12.15
N GLY A 314 -3.03 -10.08 11.03
CA GLY A 314 -3.47 -9.18 9.96
C GLY A 314 -2.33 -8.36 9.35
N THR A 315 -2.63 -7.15 8.86
CA THR A 315 -1.65 -6.28 8.19
C THR A 315 -1.76 -4.84 8.61
N PHE A 316 -0.64 -4.12 8.63
CA PHE A 316 -0.61 -2.67 8.72
C PHE A 316 0.03 -2.08 7.46
N PHE A 317 -0.56 -1.02 6.92
CA PHE A 317 -0.05 -0.33 5.72
C PHE A 317 0.59 1.01 6.05
N ASN A 318 0.46 1.47 7.29
CA ASN A 318 1.17 2.62 7.84
C ASN A 318 1.63 2.24 9.24
N TYR A 319 2.86 2.60 9.58
CA TYR A 319 3.33 2.61 10.95
C TYR A 319 4.20 3.84 11.21
N ASN A 320 4.28 4.24 12.47
CA ASN A 320 5.17 5.31 12.91
C ASN A 320 5.67 5.01 14.33
N ALA A 321 6.86 5.51 14.64
CA ALA A 321 7.49 5.35 15.94
C ALA A 321 7.80 6.71 16.57
N THR A 322 7.99 6.73 17.89
CA THR A 322 8.72 7.84 18.55
C THR A 322 10.15 7.94 17.99
N PRO A 323 10.83 9.11 18.09
CA PRO A 323 12.19 9.28 17.56
C PRO A 323 13.23 8.30 18.11
N ASP A 324 13.01 7.78 19.32
CA ASP A 324 13.86 6.79 19.97
C ASP A 324 13.39 5.34 19.77
N ALA A 325 12.31 5.15 18.99
CA ALA A 325 11.61 3.89 18.77
C ALA A 325 11.18 3.15 20.04
N SER A 326 10.89 3.87 21.13
CA SER A 326 10.34 3.29 22.38
C SER A 326 8.86 2.91 22.29
N ALA A 327 8.12 3.48 21.33
CA ALA A 327 6.72 3.12 21.07
C ALA A 327 6.37 3.25 19.59
N PHE A 328 5.36 2.49 19.17
CA PHE A 328 4.88 2.41 17.80
C PHE A 328 3.36 2.52 17.72
N VAL A 329 2.89 3.13 16.63
CA VAL A 329 1.50 3.09 16.19
C VAL A 329 1.41 2.47 14.81
N PHE A 330 0.32 1.76 14.56
CA PHE A 330 0.03 1.10 13.29
C PHE A 330 -1.38 1.44 12.84
N VAL A 331 -1.56 1.68 11.55
CA VAL A 331 -2.89 1.60 10.96
C VAL A 331 -3.10 0.18 10.45
N ARG A 332 -3.82 -0.63 11.24
CA ARG A 332 -3.92 -2.08 11.09
C ARG A 332 -5.33 -2.53 10.71
N SER A 333 -5.40 -3.43 9.72
CA SER A 333 -6.59 -4.18 9.33
C SER A 333 -6.41 -5.67 9.57
N THR A 334 -7.52 -6.36 9.85
CA THR A 334 -7.61 -7.83 9.93
C THR A 334 -8.67 -8.29 8.94
N ASP A 335 -8.84 -9.60 8.73
CA ASP A 335 -9.89 -10.18 7.88
C ASP A 335 -11.32 -9.73 8.22
N VAL A 336 -11.57 -9.30 9.46
CA VAL A 336 -12.88 -8.82 9.92
C VAL A 336 -12.91 -7.35 10.35
N ARG A 337 -11.77 -6.67 10.37
CA ARG A 337 -11.65 -5.27 10.85
C ARG A 337 -10.98 -4.40 9.81
N GLY A 338 -11.63 -3.28 9.47
CA GLY A 338 -11.05 -2.26 8.61
C GLY A 338 -9.89 -1.52 9.27
N ASN A 339 -9.48 -0.40 8.67
CA ASN A 339 -8.31 0.34 9.09
C ASN A 339 -8.55 1.13 10.38
N ASP A 340 -7.90 0.69 11.45
CA ASP A 340 -7.89 1.38 12.74
C ASP A 340 -6.48 1.50 13.31
N VAL A 341 -6.31 2.39 14.30
CA VAL A 341 -5.04 2.65 14.93
C VAL A 341 -4.83 1.70 16.10
N ASP A 342 -3.74 0.96 16.08
CA ASP A 342 -3.25 0.16 17.21
C ASP A 342 -1.92 0.74 17.72
N TYR A 343 -1.62 0.53 19.00
CA TYR A 343 -0.43 1.02 19.69
C TYR A 343 0.30 -0.10 20.42
N VAL A 344 1.64 -0.10 20.38
CA VAL A 344 2.49 -1.01 21.14
C VAL A 344 3.75 -0.31 21.63
N ARG A 345 4.34 -0.81 22.71
CA ARG A 345 5.68 -0.40 23.14
C ARG A 345 6.76 -1.24 22.46
N ALA A 346 8.00 -0.77 22.47
CA ALA A 346 9.13 -1.48 21.87
C ALA A 346 9.42 -2.85 22.50
N GLU A 347 9.03 -3.05 23.77
CA GLU A 347 9.12 -4.35 24.44
C GLU A 347 8.15 -5.40 23.86
N GLY A 348 7.21 -4.97 23.01
CA GLY A 348 6.27 -5.85 22.32
C GLY A 348 5.00 -6.14 23.12
N GLY A 349 4.34 -7.24 22.73
CA GLY A 349 3.07 -7.68 23.32
C GLY A 349 1.86 -7.51 22.38
N THR A 350 0.66 -7.71 22.92
CA THR A 350 -0.59 -7.51 22.18
C THR A 350 -0.86 -6.00 22.04
N PRO A 351 -1.02 -5.47 20.82
CA PRO A 351 -1.32 -4.05 20.63
C PRO A 351 -2.64 -3.63 21.27
N LYS A 352 -2.68 -2.42 21.82
CA LYS A 352 -3.92 -1.76 22.27
C LYS A 352 -4.57 -1.06 21.08
N ARG A 353 -5.84 -1.35 20.81
CA ARG A 353 -6.65 -0.58 19.83
C ARG A 353 -6.89 0.83 20.38
N MET A 354 -6.59 1.84 19.58
CA MET A 354 -6.62 3.27 19.95
C MET A 354 -7.74 4.05 19.26
N SER A 355 -8.43 3.44 18.28
CA SER A 355 -9.53 4.08 17.55
C SER A 355 -10.58 3.08 17.05
N HIS A 356 -11.75 3.65 16.72
CA HIS A 356 -12.89 2.96 16.10
C HIS A 356 -13.41 3.74 14.87
N PHE A 357 -12.52 4.07 13.93
CA PHE A 357 -12.85 4.79 12.69
C PHE A 357 -13.35 3.88 11.57
N ALA A 358 -12.94 2.61 11.57
CA ALA A 358 -13.28 1.69 10.51
C ALA A 358 -14.81 1.50 10.41
N THR A 359 -15.35 1.58 9.19
CA THR A 359 -16.76 1.25 8.96
C THR A 359 -17.04 -0.19 9.40
N GLU A 360 -18.08 -0.37 10.21
CA GLU A 360 -18.59 -1.69 10.56
C GLU A 360 -19.54 -2.21 9.49
N TRP A 361 -19.43 -3.50 9.16
CA TRP A 361 -20.14 -4.12 8.04
C TRP A 361 -20.99 -5.31 8.50
N LYS A 362 -22.23 -5.40 8.01
CA LYS A 362 -23.11 -6.54 8.29
C LYS A 362 -22.62 -7.80 7.58
N GLY A 363 -22.55 -8.91 8.31
CA GLY A 363 -22.28 -10.24 7.76
C GLY A 363 -20.85 -10.43 7.23
N VAL A 364 -19.88 -9.68 7.77
CA VAL A 364 -18.46 -9.98 7.57
C VAL A 364 -18.07 -11.08 8.54
N GLU A 365 -17.50 -12.16 8.00
CA GLU A 365 -17.03 -13.32 8.77
C GLU A 365 -15.52 -13.51 8.62
N ALA A 366 -14.90 -14.17 9.60
CA ALA A 366 -13.48 -14.53 9.51
C ALA A 366 -13.25 -15.50 8.35
N VAL A 367 -12.09 -15.40 7.73
CA VAL A 367 -11.77 -16.20 6.54
C VAL A 367 -11.12 -17.52 6.91
N GLU A 368 -11.49 -18.61 6.23
CA GLU A 368 -10.81 -19.89 6.40
C GLU A 368 -9.53 -19.91 5.55
N GLU A 369 -8.40 -20.24 6.18
CA GLU A 369 -7.16 -20.44 5.46
C GLU A 369 -6.98 -21.93 5.10
N ILE A 370 -6.76 -22.20 3.82
CA ILE A 370 -6.57 -23.56 3.30
C ILE A 370 -5.24 -23.68 2.57
N SER A 371 -4.88 -24.93 2.25
CA SER A 371 -3.89 -25.21 1.22
C SER A 371 -4.39 -26.27 0.26
N TYR A 372 -4.12 -26.08 -1.03
CA TYR A 372 -4.49 -27.00 -2.10
C TYR A 372 -3.28 -27.39 -2.95
N ARG A 373 -3.35 -28.59 -3.53
CA ARG A 373 -2.26 -29.14 -4.34
C ARG A 373 -2.34 -28.62 -5.78
N SER A 374 -1.24 -28.08 -6.26
CA SER A 374 -1.07 -27.61 -7.64
C SER A 374 -0.71 -28.74 -8.61
N TRP A 375 -0.63 -28.44 -9.91
CA TRP A 375 -0.45 -29.45 -10.97
C TRP A 375 0.87 -30.24 -10.86
N ASP A 376 1.89 -29.66 -10.26
CA ASP A 376 3.22 -30.25 -10.03
C ASP A 376 3.42 -30.75 -8.59
N GLY A 377 2.36 -30.72 -7.78
CA GLY A 377 2.40 -31.17 -6.39
C GLY A 377 2.80 -30.09 -5.38
N LEU A 378 3.10 -28.87 -5.81
CA LEU A 378 3.32 -27.75 -4.90
C LEU A 378 2.03 -27.42 -4.13
N TYR A 379 2.15 -27.13 -2.83
CA TYR A 379 1.02 -26.67 -2.03
C TYR A 379 0.92 -25.15 -2.11
N ILE A 380 -0.28 -24.68 -2.43
CA ILE A 380 -0.61 -23.27 -2.61
C ILE A 380 -1.56 -22.86 -1.50
N GLN A 381 -1.31 -21.70 -0.87
CA GLN A 381 -2.21 -21.16 0.15
C GLN A 381 -3.43 -20.52 -0.52
N GLY A 382 -4.59 -20.66 0.10
CA GLY A 382 -5.80 -19.94 -0.28
C GLY A 382 -6.61 -19.50 0.92
N PHE A 383 -7.50 -18.53 0.70
CA PHE A 383 -8.43 -18.00 1.68
C PHE A 383 -9.86 -18.17 1.17
N VAL A 384 -10.70 -18.86 1.93
CA VAL A 384 -12.06 -19.22 1.55
C VAL A 384 -13.06 -18.33 2.26
N TYR A 385 -13.87 -17.64 1.46
CA TYR A 385 -15.03 -16.89 1.91
C TYR A 385 -16.28 -17.70 1.57
N TYR A 386 -16.95 -18.16 2.62
CA TYR A 386 -18.22 -18.88 2.50
C TYR A 386 -19.41 -17.91 2.54
N PRO A 387 -20.50 -18.23 1.84
CA PRO A 387 -21.76 -17.51 2.03
C PRO A 387 -22.20 -17.52 3.50
N PRO A 388 -22.82 -16.44 4.01
CA PRO A 388 -23.36 -16.43 5.37
C PRO A 388 -24.32 -17.60 5.60
N ASN A 389 -24.21 -18.25 6.76
CA ASN A 389 -24.95 -19.48 7.09
C ASN A 389 -24.69 -20.63 6.09
N PHE A 390 -23.43 -20.81 5.70
CA PHE A 390 -22.99 -21.87 4.80
C PHE A 390 -23.49 -23.25 5.24
N ASP A 391 -23.97 -24.02 4.27
CA ASP A 391 -24.48 -25.38 4.46
C ASP A 391 -23.80 -26.31 3.47
N ALA A 392 -22.90 -27.17 3.96
CA ALA A 392 -22.12 -28.08 3.14
C ALA A 392 -22.98 -29.09 2.33
N SER A 393 -24.29 -29.23 2.64
CA SER A 393 -25.21 -30.06 1.86
C SER A 393 -25.76 -29.36 0.62
N LYS A 394 -25.67 -28.02 0.55
CA LYS A 394 -26.08 -27.22 -0.61
C LYS A 394 -24.97 -27.14 -1.66
N LYS A 395 -25.36 -26.75 -2.88
CA LYS A 395 -24.47 -26.63 -4.04
C LYS A 395 -24.27 -25.17 -4.38
N TYR A 396 -23.02 -24.73 -4.46
CA TYR A 396 -22.65 -23.34 -4.69
C TYR A 396 -21.79 -23.20 -5.95
N PRO A 397 -22.03 -22.16 -6.79
CA PRO A 397 -21.02 -21.69 -7.73
C PRO A 397 -19.85 -21.10 -6.96
N SER A 398 -18.68 -21.07 -7.59
CA SER A 398 -17.47 -20.59 -6.92
C SER A 398 -16.65 -19.66 -7.78
N LEU A 399 -15.84 -18.85 -7.11
CA LEU A 399 -14.95 -17.89 -7.76
C LEU A 399 -13.52 -18.07 -7.24
N VAL A 400 -12.56 -18.01 -8.15
CA VAL A 400 -11.14 -17.88 -7.82
C VAL A 400 -10.76 -16.42 -8.00
N HIS A 401 -10.35 -15.79 -6.91
CA HIS A 401 -9.78 -14.44 -6.95
C HIS A 401 -8.25 -14.52 -7.00
N VAL A 402 -7.67 -13.80 -7.94
CA VAL A 402 -6.23 -13.65 -8.07
C VAL A 402 -5.83 -12.20 -7.77
N HIS A 403 -4.94 -12.00 -6.81
CA HIS A 403 -4.49 -10.67 -6.41
C HIS A 403 -3.53 -10.01 -7.42
N GLY A 404 -3.45 -8.68 -7.35
CA GLY A 404 -2.45 -7.88 -8.06
C GLY A 404 -1.06 -7.91 -7.42
N GLY A 405 -0.07 -7.35 -8.11
CA GLY A 405 1.35 -7.41 -7.72
C GLY A 405 1.95 -8.80 -7.95
N GLY A 406 2.75 -8.95 -9.01
CA GLY A 406 3.21 -10.27 -9.47
C GLY A 406 4.10 -11.03 -8.50
N THR A 407 4.61 -10.35 -7.49
CA THR A 407 5.48 -10.90 -6.46
C THR A 407 4.99 -10.63 -5.03
N ASN A 408 3.76 -10.16 -4.90
CA ASN A 408 3.14 -9.80 -3.62
C ASN A 408 2.35 -11.02 -3.10
N THR A 409 1.51 -10.80 -2.08
CA THR A 409 0.59 -11.81 -1.56
C THR A 409 -0.83 -11.27 -1.46
N TYR A 410 -1.82 -12.15 -1.44
CA TYR A 410 -3.09 -11.92 -0.80
C TYR A 410 -2.90 -11.82 0.72
N TYR A 411 -3.09 -10.61 1.23
CA TYR A 411 -2.97 -10.27 2.64
C TYR A 411 -4.24 -10.63 3.42
N LYS A 412 -4.08 -11.10 4.66
CA LYS A 412 -5.19 -11.42 5.57
C LYS A 412 -5.73 -10.14 6.22
N ARG A 413 -6.43 -9.34 5.42
CA ARG A 413 -7.03 -8.06 5.79
C ARG A 413 -8.50 -7.99 5.35
N LEU A 414 -9.20 -6.91 5.69
CA LEU A 414 -10.62 -6.80 5.38
C LEU A 414 -10.81 -6.67 3.87
N SER A 415 -11.35 -7.72 3.26
CA SER A 415 -11.54 -7.85 1.82
C SER A 415 -13.03 -7.83 1.47
N LEU A 416 -13.58 -6.63 1.32
CA LEU A 416 -15.02 -6.41 1.18
C LEU A 416 -15.61 -6.97 -0.13
N ASN A 417 -14.81 -7.08 -1.19
CA ASN A 417 -15.30 -7.57 -2.49
C ASN A 417 -15.66 -9.06 -2.41
N GLU A 418 -14.80 -9.85 -1.78
CA GLU A 418 -14.96 -11.28 -1.57
C GLU A 418 -16.08 -11.56 -0.57
N GLN A 419 -16.14 -10.79 0.52
CA GLN A 419 -17.25 -10.83 1.48
C GLN A 419 -18.59 -10.56 0.77
N TYR A 420 -18.66 -9.54 -0.09
CA TYR A 420 -19.87 -9.24 -0.85
C TYR A 420 -20.25 -10.38 -1.81
N MET A 421 -19.29 -10.90 -2.59
CA MET A 421 -19.57 -12.02 -3.50
C MET A 421 -20.00 -13.27 -2.73
N ALA A 422 -19.46 -13.52 -1.54
CA ALA A 422 -19.94 -14.58 -0.66
C ALA A 422 -21.40 -14.35 -0.23
N GLN A 423 -21.78 -13.13 0.12
CA GLN A 423 -23.17 -12.75 0.39
C GLN A 423 -24.10 -12.92 -0.82
N GLN A 424 -23.56 -12.86 -2.05
CA GLN A 424 -24.30 -13.20 -3.28
C GLN A 424 -24.41 -14.70 -3.54
N GLY A 425 -23.97 -15.56 -2.61
CA GLY A 425 -24.11 -17.01 -2.68
C GLY A 425 -23.00 -17.74 -3.44
N TYR A 426 -21.83 -17.11 -3.60
CA TYR A 426 -20.63 -17.77 -4.14
C TYR A 426 -19.73 -18.27 -3.00
N VAL A 427 -19.03 -19.38 -3.21
CA VAL A 427 -17.81 -19.65 -2.42
C VAL A 427 -16.63 -19.00 -3.14
N VAL A 428 -15.90 -18.10 -2.50
CA VAL A 428 -14.76 -17.40 -3.10
C VAL A 428 -13.46 -17.94 -2.51
N ILE A 429 -12.50 -18.31 -3.36
CA ILE A 429 -11.15 -18.68 -2.94
C ILE A 429 -10.17 -17.65 -3.50
N ALA A 430 -9.58 -16.84 -2.62
CA ALA A 430 -8.46 -15.97 -2.97
C ALA A 430 -7.14 -16.74 -2.84
N VAL A 431 -6.30 -16.71 -3.88
CA VAL A 431 -5.12 -17.60 -3.98
C VAL A 431 -3.79 -16.86 -3.83
N ASN A 432 -2.82 -17.51 -3.20
CA ASN A 432 -1.44 -17.05 -3.08
C ASN A 432 -0.51 -17.90 -3.95
N TYR A 433 -0.45 -17.55 -5.23
CA TYR A 433 0.30 -18.28 -6.26
C TYR A 433 1.82 -18.28 -6.02
N ARG A 434 2.52 -19.24 -6.64
CA ARG A 434 4.00 -19.28 -6.64
C ARG A 434 4.60 -17.98 -7.17
N GLY A 435 5.74 -17.57 -6.65
CA GLY A 435 6.30 -16.26 -6.98
C GLY A 435 5.85 -15.13 -6.06
N GLY A 436 4.81 -15.34 -5.25
CA GLY A 436 4.37 -14.37 -4.26
C GLY A 436 5.31 -14.24 -3.05
N SER A 437 5.17 -13.15 -2.30
CA SER A 437 5.92 -12.87 -1.08
C SER A 437 5.39 -13.64 0.15
N GLY A 438 6.11 -13.59 1.27
CA GLY A 438 5.66 -14.17 2.55
C GLY A 438 5.99 -15.65 2.77
N PHE A 439 6.48 -16.35 1.75
CA PHE A 439 6.88 -17.77 1.82
C PHE A 439 8.40 -17.99 1.68
N GLY A 440 9.15 -16.89 1.72
CA GLY A 440 10.60 -16.88 1.54
C GLY A 440 11.05 -16.89 0.07
N ARG A 441 12.33 -16.58 -0.13
CA ARG A 441 12.94 -16.43 -1.46
C ARG A 441 12.78 -17.66 -2.37
N PRO A 442 12.95 -18.91 -1.89
CA PRO A 442 12.78 -20.09 -2.76
C PRO A 442 11.40 -20.21 -3.40
N PHE A 443 10.33 -19.79 -2.72
CA PHE A 443 8.97 -19.78 -3.29
C PHE A 443 8.79 -18.63 -4.29
N GLN A 444 9.41 -17.48 -4.04
CA GLN A 444 9.38 -16.33 -4.93
C GLN A 444 10.14 -16.59 -6.25
N ASP A 445 11.28 -17.28 -6.15
CA ASP A 445 12.14 -17.65 -7.26
C ASP A 445 11.47 -18.63 -8.23
N LEU A 446 10.40 -19.32 -7.82
CA LEU A 446 9.60 -20.18 -8.71
C LEU A 446 8.96 -19.43 -9.88
N SER A 447 8.84 -18.10 -9.79
CA SER A 447 8.33 -17.27 -10.88
C SER A 447 9.43 -16.78 -11.82
N ILE A 448 10.71 -16.96 -11.51
CA ILE A 448 11.81 -16.51 -12.37
C ILE A 448 11.61 -17.11 -13.76
N ASN A 449 11.56 -16.22 -14.76
CA ASN A 449 11.37 -16.57 -16.17
C ASN A 449 10.01 -17.24 -16.51
N ASP A 450 9.05 -17.22 -15.58
CA ASP A 450 7.79 -17.97 -15.67
C ASP A 450 6.54 -17.10 -15.39
N TRP A 451 6.67 -15.78 -15.47
CA TRP A 451 5.58 -14.85 -15.16
C TRP A 451 4.32 -15.11 -15.99
N GLY A 452 3.18 -15.13 -15.31
CA GLY A 452 1.89 -15.44 -15.91
C GLY A 452 1.72 -16.90 -16.37
N ASN A 453 2.70 -17.79 -16.20
CA ASN A 453 2.57 -19.19 -16.57
C ASN A 453 2.26 -20.09 -15.37
N GLY A 454 3.22 -20.32 -14.48
CA GLY A 454 3.02 -21.17 -13.31
C GLY A 454 1.95 -20.60 -12.38
N GLN A 455 1.92 -19.29 -12.20
CA GLN A 455 0.90 -18.59 -11.40
C GLN A 455 -0.52 -18.82 -11.92
N ALA A 456 -0.68 -18.84 -13.25
CA ALA A 456 -1.96 -19.09 -13.90
C ALA A 456 -2.42 -20.54 -13.72
N LYS A 457 -1.48 -21.48 -13.71
CA LYS A 457 -1.77 -22.89 -13.44
C LYS A 457 -2.05 -23.14 -11.94
N ASP A 458 -1.47 -22.35 -11.03
CA ASP A 458 -1.77 -22.43 -9.59
C ASP A 458 -3.19 -21.96 -9.34
N ALA A 459 -3.61 -20.87 -9.99
CA ALA A 459 -5.00 -20.40 -9.96
C ALA A 459 -5.94 -21.44 -10.58
N ALA A 460 -5.58 -22.07 -11.70
CA ALA A 460 -6.37 -23.13 -12.32
C ALA A 460 -6.50 -24.39 -11.43
N ALA A 461 -5.47 -24.74 -10.65
CA ALA A 461 -5.56 -25.85 -9.72
C ALA A 461 -6.57 -25.60 -8.58
N ALA A 462 -6.83 -24.34 -8.21
CA ALA A 462 -7.89 -24.01 -7.27
C ALA A 462 -9.28 -24.40 -7.80
N SER A 463 -9.52 -24.30 -9.12
CA SER A 463 -10.81 -24.75 -9.69
C SER A 463 -10.98 -26.26 -9.62
N THR A 464 -9.88 -27.03 -9.76
CA THR A 464 -9.89 -28.48 -9.57
C THR A 464 -10.19 -28.82 -8.11
N PHE A 465 -9.53 -28.14 -7.17
CA PHE A 465 -9.82 -28.29 -5.74
C PHE A 465 -11.30 -28.00 -5.44
N ILE A 466 -11.84 -26.88 -5.91
CA ILE A 466 -13.24 -26.49 -5.74
C ILE A 466 -14.18 -27.57 -6.28
N ARG A 467 -13.98 -28.04 -7.51
CA ARG A 467 -14.85 -29.04 -8.14
C ARG A 467 -14.84 -30.39 -7.42
N SER A 468 -13.80 -30.68 -6.64
CA SER A 468 -13.73 -31.88 -5.80
C SER A 468 -14.54 -31.77 -4.49
N GLN A 469 -14.96 -30.56 -4.10
CA GLN A 469 -15.67 -30.35 -2.86
C GLN A 469 -17.14 -30.78 -2.94
N PRO A 470 -17.71 -31.37 -1.87
CA PRO A 470 -19.08 -31.85 -1.87
C PRO A 470 -20.11 -30.74 -2.01
N TRP A 471 -19.77 -29.50 -1.67
CA TRP A 471 -20.65 -28.34 -1.78
C TRP A 471 -20.53 -27.63 -3.14
N SER A 472 -19.64 -28.04 -4.04
CA SER A 472 -19.50 -27.38 -5.34
C SER A 472 -20.60 -27.81 -6.31
N ASN A 473 -21.16 -26.85 -7.06
CA ASN A 473 -22.06 -27.12 -8.18
C ASN A 473 -21.30 -27.43 -9.50
N GLY A 474 -19.96 -27.44 -9.46
CA GLY A 474 -19.10 -27.66 -10.61
C GLY A 474 -18.73 -26.42 -11.43
N LYS A 475 -19.42 -25.28 -11.22
CA LYS A 475 -19.20 -24.01 -11.95
C LYS A 475 -18.20 -23.12 -11.22
N VAL A 476 -17.11 -22.75 -11.91
CA VAL A 476 -16.03 -21.94 -11.34
C VAL A 476 -15.67 -20.77 -12.24
N GLY A 477 -15.73 -19.55 -11.70
CA GLY A 477 -15.24 -18.33 -12.35
C GLY A 477 -13.86 -17.92 -11.87
N ILE A 478 -13.14 -17.11 -12.65
CA ILE A 478 -11.88 -16.48 -12.25
C ILE A 478 -11.91 -14.97 -12.49
N TYR A 479 -11.38 -14.19 -11.55
CA TYR A 479 -11.20 -12.75 -11.75
C TYR A 479 -9.97 -12.23 -11.03
N GLY A 480 -9.53 -11.06 -11.45
CA GLY A 480 -8.44 -10.34 -10.80
C GLY A 480 -8.16 -9.01 -11.48
N TYR A 481 -7.47 -8.14 -10.75
CA TYR A 481 -7.10 -6.80 -11.19
C TYR A 481 -5.58 -6.67 -11.30
N SER A 482 -5.08 -5.90 -12.27
CA SER A 482 -3.64 -5.73 -12.52
C SER A 482 -2.99 -7.10 -12.80
N TYR A 483 -1.98 -7.53 -12.04
CA TYR A 483 -1.41 -8.88 -12.17
C TYR A 483 -2.44 -10.01 -12.00
N GLY A 484 -3.49 -9.77 -11.22
CA GLY A 484 -4.63 -10.68 -11.14
C GLY A 484 -5.38 -10.80 -12.48
N GLY A 485 -5.47 -9.70 -13.23
CA GLY A 485 -6.03 -9.69 -14.58
C GLY A 485 -5.12 -10.40 -15.59
N ILE A 486 -3.81 -10.21 -15.48
CA ILE A 486 -2.79 -10.95 -16.25
C ILE A 486 -2.98 -12.45 -16.04
N THR A 487 -3.01 -12.87 -14.77
CA THR A 487 -3.11 -14.27 -14.38
C THR A 487 -4.47 -14.87 -14.77
N SER A 488 -5.56 -14.09 -14.66
CA SER A 488 -6.90 -14.52 -15.09
C SER A 488 -6.97 -14.80 -16.60
N MET A 489 -6.45 -13.89 -17.43
CA MET A 489 -6.35 -14.09 -18.88
C MET A 489 -5.40 -15.25 -19.23
N ALA A 490 -4.28 -15.33 -18.51
CA ALA A 490 -3.29 -16.37 -18.71
C ALA A 490 -3.83 -17.77 -18.37
N ALA A 491 -4.68 -17.88 -17.34
CA ALA A 491 -5.26 -19.15 -16.92
C ALA A 491 -6.21 -19.71 -17.98
N ILE A 492 -7.11 -18.89 -18.53
CA ILE A 492 -8.05 -19.33 -19.57
C ILE A 492 -7.42 -19.58 -20.94
N THR A 493 -6.21 -19.05 -21.19
CA THR A 493 -5.44 -19.32 -22.42
C THR A 493 -4.56 -20.57 -22.31
N ARG A 494 -4.13 -20.93 -21.08
CA ARG A 494 -3.21 -22.06 -20.82
C ARG A 494 -3.92 -23.32 -20.33
N VAL A 495 -5.01 -23.15 -19.58
CA VAL A 495 -5.80 -24.24 -19.00
C VAL A 495 -7.26 -24.02 -19.37
N PRO A 496 -7.64 -24.16 -20.66
CA PRO A 496 -8.90 -23.64 -21.19
C PRO A 496 -10.17 -24.29 -20.63
N ASP A 497 -10.05 -25.42 -19.93
CA ASP A 497 -11.17 -26.14 -19.31
C ASP A 497 -11.29 -25.90 -17.78
N ALA A 498 -10.40 -25.06 -17.22
CA ALA A 498 -10.36 -24.79 -15.78
C ALA A 498 -11.51 -23.91 -15.30
N PHE A 499 -12.05 -23.02 -16.14
CA PHE A 499 -13.01 -22.00 -15.74
C PHE A 499 -14.19 -21.88 -16.69
N ASP A 500 -15.37 -21.67 -16.12
CA ASP A 500 -16.65 -21.51 -16.82
C ASP A 500 -16.94 -20.04 -17.19
N ALA A 501 -16.29 -19.07 -16.52
CA ALA A 501 -16.33 -17.64 -16.86
C ALA A 501 -15.09 -16.91 -16.33
N ALA A 502 -14.67 -15.83 -16.98
CA ALA A 502 -13.52 -15.04 -16.55
C ALA A 502 -13.75 -13.52 -16.60
N VAL A 503 -13.12 -12.78 -15.68
CA VAL A 503 -13.13 -11.31 -15.64
C VAL A 503 -11.72 -10.75 -15.43
N PRO A 504 -10.85 -10.76 -16.46
CA PRO A 504 -9.54 -10.10 -16.38
C PRO A 504 -9.67 -8.58 -16.45
N MET A 505 -9.11 -7.87 -15.46
CA MET A 505 -9.18 -6.41 -15.36
C MET A 505 -7.79 -5.77 -15.29
N ALA A 506 -7.59 -4.68 -16.03
CA ALA A 506 -6.38 -3.84 -15.98
C ALA A 506 -5.03 -4.59 -16.15
N GLY A 507 -4.99 -5.66 -16.95
CA GLY A 507 -3.81 -6.52 -17.10
C GLY A 507 -2.83 -6.12 -18.22
N ILE A 508 -1.56 -6.49 -18.05
CA ILE A 508 -0.55 -6.57 -19.12
C ILE A 508 -0.57 -7.98 -19.73
N TYR A 509 -1.05 -8.11 -20.96
CA TYR A 509 -1.19 -9.40 -21.64
C TYR A 509 -0.02 -9.67 -22.61
N ASP A 510 0.70 -8.62 -23.01
CA ASP A 510 1.95 -8.67 -23.75
C ASP A 510 3.00 -7.78 -23.05
N PHE A 511 3.91 -8.43 -22.31
CA PHE A 511 4.97 -7.76 -21.55
C PHE A 511 6.01 -7.06 -22.44
N GLY A 512 6.19 -7.50 -23.68
CA GLY A 512 7.12 -6.85 -24.61
C GLY A 512 6.57 -5.52 -25.10
N ASP A 513 5.28 -5.49 -25.43
CA ASP A 513 4.57 -4.23 -25.74
C ASP A 513 4.56 -3.29 -24.53
N ALA A 514 4.33 -3.80 -23.32
CA ALA A 514 4.35 -3.00 -22.10
C ALA A 514 5.75 -2.42 -21.77
N TYR A 515 6.83 -3.18 -21.98
CA TYR A 515 8.20 -2.66 -21.83
C TYR A 515 8.46 -1.41 -22.68
N THR A 516 7.81 -1.31 -23.84
CA THR A 516 7.93 -0.14 -24.72
C THR A 516 7.02 1.02 -24.27
N ASN A 517 5.78 0.71 -23.89
CA ASN A 517 4.69 1.69 -23.80
C ASN A 517 4.24 2.05 -22.37
N ALA A 518 4.74 1.37 -21.34
CA ALA A 518 4.42 1.68 -19.95
C ALA A 518 5.16 2.92 -19.43
N ASP A 519 4.69 3.45 -18.31
CA ASP A 519 5.44 4.40 -17.48
C ASP A 519 6.77 3.78 -17.01
N ARG A 520 7.67 4.62 -16.47
CA ARG A 520 9.02 4.19 -16.06
C ARG A 520 8.98 2.96 -15.15
N ILE A 521 8.11 2.95 -14.16
CA ILE A 521 8.03 1.85 -13.21
C ILE A 521 7.46 0.59 -13.87
N GLY A 522 6.48 0.69 -14.78
CA GLY A 522 6.02 -0.44 -15.58
C GLY A 522 7.12 -1.02 -16.47
N LYS A 523 8.01 -0.17 -17.02
CA LYS A 523 9.20 -0.62 -17.76
C LYS A 523 10.19 -1.35 -16.84
N ILE A 524 10.45 -0.82 -15.65
CA ILE A 524 11.32 -1.48 -14.67
C ILE A 524 10.72 -2.83 -14.26
N PHE A 525 9.43 -2.87 -13.93
CA PHE A 525 8.68 -4.08 -13.57
C PHE A 525 8.78 -5.15 -14.66
N THR A 526 8.53 -4.79 -15.92
CA THR A 526 8.61 -5.71 -17.06
C THR A 526 10.05 -6.16 -17.34
N LYS A 527 11.06 -5.27 -17.26
CA LYS A 527 12.45 -5.63 -17.50
C LYS A 527 13.05 -6.51 -16.40
N THR A 528 12.87 -6.11 -15.14
CA THR A 528 13.45 -6.80 -13.98
C THR A 528 12.70 -8.08 -13.64
N GLY A 529 11.38 -8.13 -13.83
CA GLY A 529 10.58 -9.37 -13.73
C GLY A 529 10.98 -10.42 -14.77
N HIS A 530 11.49 -9.99 -15.93
CA HIS A 530 11.94 -10.87 -17.01
C HIS A 530 13.46 -11.06 -17.03
N GLY A 531 14.22 -10.38 -16.16
CA GLY A 531 15.68 -10.46 -16.08
C GLY A 531 16.40 -10.01 -17.35
N GLY A 532 15.89 -8.99 -18.05
CA GLY A 532 16.43 -8.45 -19.30
C GLY A 532 15.36 -7.77 -20.16
N SER A 533 15.76 -7.10 -21.23
CA SER A 533 14.83 -6.50 -22.20
C SER A 533 14.24 -7.56 -23.16
N PRO A 534 13.14 -7.25 -23.88
CA PRO A 534 12.58 -8.15 -24.89
C PRO A 534 13.57 -8.52 -26.02
N GLU A 535 14.50 -7.63 -26.36
CA GLU A 535 15.54 -7.88 -27.37
C GLU A 535 16.61 -8.85 -26.84
N GLU A 536 16.98 -8.71 -25.57
CA GLU A 536 17.98 -9.58 -24.92
C GLU A 536 17.41 -10.98 -24.67
N ARG A 537 16.10 -11.07 -24.37
CA ARG A 537 15.45 -12.29 -23.85
C ARG A 537 14.07 -12.57 -24.44
N PRO A 538 13.94 -12.64 -25.78
CA PRO A 538 12.65 -12.82 -26.46
C PRO A 538 11.92 -14.11 -26.05
N GLU A 539 12.66 -15.16 -25.67
CA GLU A 539 12.13 -16.45 -25.25
C GLU A 539 11.29 -16.36 -23.98
N VAL A 540 11.65 -15.48 -23.04
CA VAL A 540 10.95 -15.37 -21.74
C VAL A 540 9.76 -14.42 -21.81
N TYR A 541 9.85 -13.38 -22.63
CA TYR A 541 8.66 -12.59 -22.99
C TYR A 541 7.62 -13.43 -23.73
N ALA A 542 8.03 -14.38 -24.58
CA ALA A 542 7.12 -15.31 -25.26
C ALA A 542 6.40 -16.27 -24.30
N VAL A 543 7.05 -16.67 -23.19
CA VAL A 543 6.41 -17.46 -22.12
C VAL A 543 5.28 -16.67 -21.46
N SER A 544 5.48 -15.37 -21.22
CA SER A 544 4.53 -14.52 -20.49
C SER A 544 3.36 -14.02 -21.34
N ASN A 545 3.53 -13.91 -22.66
CA ASN A 545 2.52 -13.34 -23.57
C ASN A 545 1.23 -14.19 -23.64
N ALA A 546 0.13 -13.71 -23.06
CA ALA A 546 -1.16 -14.41 -23.12
C ALA A 546 -1.88 -14.19 -24.46
N LEU A 547 -1.62 -13.08 -25.16
CA LEU A 547 -2.30 -12.72 -26.41
C LEU A 547 -2.00 -13.70 -27.55
N SER A 548 -0.78 -14.26 -27.59
CA SER A 548 -0.41 -15.29 -28.57
C SER A 548 -1.17 -16.61 -28.41
N ARG A 549 -1.89 -16.80 -27.30
CA ARG A 549 -2.60 -18.03 -26.93
C ARG A 549 -4.12 -17.85 -26.87
N VAL A 550 -4.65 -16.71 -27.31
CA VAL A 550 -6.09 -16.41 -27.28
C VAL A 550 -6.92 -17.42 -28.07
N GLU A 551 -6.35 -18.05 -29.10
CA GLU A 551 -7.00 -19.16 -29.83
C GLU A 551 -7.52 -20.27 -28.89
N ASN A 552 -6.81 -20.56 -27.81
CA ASN A 552 -7.18 -21.64 -26.89
C ASN A 552 -8.40 -21.32 -26.04
N VAL A 553 -8.80 -20.04 -25.94
CA VAL A 553 -9.87 -19.61 -25.04
C VAL A 553 -11.20 -20.22 -25.46
N LYS A 554 -11.78 -21.00 -24.53
CA LYS A 554 -13.16 -21.51 -24.58
C LYS A 554 -14.08 -20.78 -23.59
N THR A 555 -13.50 -20.21 -22.54
CA THR A 555 -14.19 -19.51 -21.46
C THR A 555 -14.75 -18.16 -21.92
N PRO A 556 -16.05 -17.89 -21.74
CA PRO A 556 -16.61 -16.55 -21.89
C PRO A 556 -15.93 -15.56 -20.94
N LEU A 557 -15.51 -14.39 -21.45
CA LEU A 557 -14.85 -13.39 -20.61
C LEU A 557 -15.41 -11.97 -20.71
N LEU A 558 -15.34 -11.23 -19.60
CA LEU A 558 -15.56 -9.79 -19.55
C LEU A 558 -14.22 -9.09 -19.27
N ILE A 559 -13.75 -8.27 -20.21
CA ILE A 559 -12.49 -7.52 -20.05
C ILE A 559 -12.77 -6.04 -19.74
N MET A 560 -12.09 -5.48 -18.74
CA MET A 560 -12.30 -4.10 -18.30
C MET A 560 -10.99 -3.34 -18.03
N HIS A 561 -10.92 -2.05 -18.40
CA HIS A 561 -9.68 -1.26 -18.30
C HIS A 561 -9.94 0.26 -18.21
N GLY A 562 -9.04 1.00 -17.55
CA GLY A 562 -9.06 2.47 -17.52
C GLY A 562 -8.31 3.08 -18.72
N GLU A 563 -8.87 4.10 -19.36
CA GLU A 563 -8.28 4.71 -20.57
C GLU A 563 -7.05 5.58 -20.27
N ALA A 564 -6.88 6.05 -19.04
CA ALA A 564 -5.73 6.83 -18.60
C ALA A 564 -4.66 5.96 -17.89
N ASP A 565 -4.76 4.64 -18.00
CA ASP A 565 -3.79 3.72 -17.42
C ASP A 565 -2.47 3.74 -18.22
N VAL A 566 -1.42 4.26 -17.58
CA VAL A 566 -0.04 4.28 -18.09
C VAL A 566 0.84 3.19 -17.47
N ARG A 567 0.39 2.54 -16.37
CA ARG A 567 1.16 1.49 -15.67
C ARG A 567 0.97 0.15 -16.37
N ALA A 568 -0.27 -0.20 -16.66
CA ALA A 568 -0.66 -1.25 -17.60
C ALA A 568 -1.31 -0.55 -18.79
N PRO A 569 -0.53 -0.13 -19.80
CA PRO A 569 -0.99 0.77 -20.86
C PRO A 569 -2.35 0.37 -21.43
N PHE A 570 -3.27 1.33 -21.60
CA PHE A 570 -4.60 1.06 -22.17
C PHE A 570 -4.55 0.28 -23.50
N ARG A 571 -3.46 0.45 -24.27
CA ARG A 571 -3.12 -0.35 -25.45
C ARG A 571 -3.25 -1.86 -25.25
N GLN A 572 -2.94 -2.38 -24.05
CA GLN A 572 -3.07 -3.80 -23.72
C GLN A 572 -4.50 -4.30 -23.84
N TYR A 573 -5.47 -3.48 -23.41
CA TYR A 573 -6.90 -3.73 -23.59
C TYR A 573 -7.29 -3.69 -25.07
N GLU A 574 -6.82 -2.68 -25.82
CA GLU A 574 -7.12 -2.56 -27.25
C GLU A 574 -6.62 -3.78 -28.05
N LEU A 575 -5.39 -4.22 -27.77
CA LEU A 575 -4.80 -5.42 -28.37
C LEU A 575 -5.61 -6.67 -28.02
N ALA A 576 -5.96 -6.87 -26.75
CA ALA A 576 -6.75 -8.02 -26.32
C ALA A 576 -8.13 -8.05 -27.00
N VAL A 577 -8.87 -6.94 -26.99
CA VAL A 577 -10.19 -6.82 -27.63
C VAL A 577 -10.12 -7.09 -29.13
N LYS A 578 -9.11 -6.53 -29.81
CA LYS A 578 -8.89 -6.79 -31.23
C LYS A 578 -8.69 -8.28 -31.52
N ILE A 579 -7.79 -8.94 -30.80
CA ILE A 579 -7.46 -10.36 -31.02
C ILE A 579 -8.65 -11.26 -30.66
N LEU A 580 -9.37 -10.96 -29.56
CA LEU A 580 -10.58 -11.70 -29.18
C LEU A 580 -11.65 -11.64 -30.26
N LYS A 581 -11.85 -10.47 -30.87
CA LYS A 581 -12.78 -10.29 -32.00
C LYS A 581 -12.32 -11.05 -33.24
N GLU A 582 -11.05 -10.94 -33.62
CA GLU A 582 -10.47 -11.65 -34.78
C GLU A 582 -10.56 -13.17 -34.63
N LYS A 583 -10.44 -13.70 -33.41
CA LYS A 583 -10.54 -15.14 -33.10
C LYS A 583 -11.97 -15.60 -32.80
N GLY A 584 -12.98 -14.74 -32.96
CA GLY A 584 -14.39 -15.08 -32.78
C GLY A 584 -14.74 -15.57 -31.37
N LYS A 585 -14.09 -15.01 -30.33
CA LYS A 585 -14.31 -15.44 -28.95
C LYS A 585 -15.60 -14.84 -28.37
N THR A 586 -16.16 -15.51 -27.37
CA THR A 586 -17.31 -15.00 -26.61
C THR A 586 -16.80 -14.03 -25.54
N PHE A 587 -17.01 -12.74 -25.73
CA PHE A 587 -16.59 -11.74 -24.74
C PHE A 587 -17.48 -10.50 -24.70
N GLU A 588 -17.44 -9.80 -23.56
CA GLU A 588 -17.84 -8.40 -23.42
C GLU A 588 -16.61 -7.57 -23.05
N SER A 589 -16.63 -6.27 -23.39
CA SER A 589 -15.51 -5.38 -23.12
C SER A 589 -15.99 -4.00 -22.66
N LYS A 590 -15.37 -3.43 -21.63
CA LYS A 590 -15.70 -2.09 -21.12
C LYS A 590 -14.45 -1.28 -20.76
N SER A 591 -14.28 -0.11 -21.38
CA SER A 591 -13.30 0.90 -20.98
C SER A 591 -13.93 2.01 -20.13
N TYR A 592 -13.09 2.65 -19.33
CA TYR A 592 -13.48 3.76 -18.45
C TYR A 592 -12.64 5.02 -18.74
N PRO A 593 -13.23 6.06 -19.34
CA PRO A 593 -12.54 7.32 -19.61
C PRO A 593 -11.97 7.96 -18.34
N ASN A 594 -10.77 8.52 -18.45
CA ASN A 594 -10.03 9.23 -17.39
C ASN A 594 -9.64 8.40 -16.16
N GLU A 595 -9.92 7.10 -16.15
CA GLU A 595 -9.48 6.24 -15.05
C GLU A 595 -8.03 5.79 -15.26
N PRO A 596 -7.13 6.02 -14.30
CA PRO A 596 -5.77 5.49 -14.34
C PRO A 596 -5.75 4.04 -13.83
N HIS A 597 -4.55 3.46 -13.66
CA HIS A 597 -4.40 2.08 -13.18
C HIS A 597 -5.16 1.80 -11.89
N GLY A 598 -5.17 2.73 -10.93
CA GLY A 598 -6.03 2.68 -9.76
C GLY A 598 -7.26 3.56 -9.97
N PHE A 599 -8.44 2.97 -10.15
CA PHE A 599 -9.66 3.72 -10.41
C PHE A 599 -9.96 4.71 -9.27
N ARG A 600 -10.07 5.99 -9.63
CA ARG A 600 -10.29 7.11 -8.71
C ARG A 600 -11.78 7.38 -8.52
N ASN A 601 -12.61 7.26 -9.55
CA ASN A 601 -14.03 7.55 -9.41
C ASN A 601 -14.73 6.38 -8.70
N PRO A 602 -15.38 6.60 -7.54
CA PRO A 602 -16.15 5.56 -6.87
C PRO A 602 -17.23 4.94 -7.76
N GLN A 603 -17.92 5.74 -8.59
CA GLN A 603 -19.03 5.26 -9.41
C GLN A 603 -18.57 4.36 -10.57
N ASN A 604 -17.38 4.61 -11.12
CA ASN A 604 -16.78 3.69 -12.09
C ASN A 604 -16.43 2.34 -11.45
N ARG A 605 -15.98 2.35 -10.18
CA ARG A 605 -15.77 1.10 -9.42
C ARG A 605 -17.08 0.36 -9.16
N VAL A 606 -18.15 1.08 -8.79
CA VAL A 606 -19.50 0.51 -8.63
C VAL A 606 -19.96 -0.16 -9.93
N ASP A 607 -19.89 0.52 -11.07
CA ASP A 607 -20.26 -0.07 -12.37
C ASP A 607 -19.38 -1.28 -12.73
N MET A 608 -18.06 -1.20 -12.53
CA MET A 608 -17.12 -2.29 -12.84
C MET A 608 -17.46 -3.56 -12.06
N TYR A 609 -17.65 -3.47 -10.74
CA TYR A 609 -17.96 -4.64 -9.91
C TYR A 609 -19.41 -5.13 -10.09
N THR A 610 -20.34 -4.24 -10.42
CA THR A 610 -21.71 -4.63 -10.82
C THR A 610 -21.69 -5.46 -12.11
N ARG A 611 -20.86 -5.09 -13.09
CA ARG A 611 -20.69 -5.87 -14.33
C ARG A 611 -20.04 -7.23 -14.06
N LEU A 612 -19.04 -7.28 -13.19
CA LEU A 612 -18.42 -8.51 -12.74
C LEU A 612 -19.44 -9.46 -12.12
N GLU A 613 -20.26 -8.96 -11.19
CA GLU A 613 -21.32 -9.73 -10.53
C GLU A 613 -22.33 -10.28 -11.55
N ASN A 614 -22.83 -9.41 -12.43
CA ASN A 614 -23.79 -9.78 -13.49
C ASN A 614 -23.20 -10.80 -14.48
N TRP A 615 -21.91 -10.69 -14.80
CA TRP A 615 -21.22 -11.64 -15.66
C TRP A 615 -21.20 -13.04 -15.04
N PHE A 616 -20.78 -13.14 -13.78
CA PHE A 616 -20.77 -14.43 -13.10
C PHE A 616 -22.17 -14.98 -12.85
N ALA A 617 -23.16 -14.14 -12.57
CA ALA A 617 -24.54 -14.57 -12.43
C ALA A 617 -25.07 -15.19 -13.74
N ARG A 618 -24.70 -14.62 -14.90
CA ARG A 618 -25.12 -15.16 -16.21
C ARG A 618 -24.52 -16.53 -16.52
N TRP A 619 -23.26 -16.77 -16.15
CA TRP A 619 -22.51 -17.94 -16.62
C TRP A 619 -22.38 -19.07 -15.59
N LEU A 620 -22.58 -18.79 -14.30
CA LEU A 620 -22.34 -19.75 -13.22
C LEU A 620 -23.60 -20.15 -12.44
N LYS A 621 -24.70 -19.37 -12.55
CA LYS A 621 -25.96 -19.61 -11.83
C LYS A 621 -27.07 -20.13 -12.73
#